data_AF-A0A7X9EDD9-F1
#
_entry.id   AF-A0A7X9EDD9-F1
#
_cell.length_a   1.000
_cell.length_b   1.000
_cell.length_c   1.000
_cell.angle_alpha   90.00
_cell.angle_beta   90.00
_cell.angle_gamma   90.00
#
_symmetry.space_group_name_H-M   'P 1'
#
loop_
_entity.id
_entity.type
_entity.pdbx_description
1 polymer ?
#
loop_
_entity_poly.entity_id
_entity_poly.type
_entity_poly.pdbx_seq_one_letter_code
_entity_poly.pdbx_strand_id
1 'polypeptide(L)'
;MQTSLPNRNGDSNTWYILKVSLVLILIFTATCFVYCTGGVHHSFTHFMYIPIILSAYYFQIKGAVVAALLGGFALGPFMPQQVSSGLMQHPASWIFRIAIFVMIGIICSLLFKHIKKVEMERSYINIITGFPNINKLKVDLDELIDKKVEFSLIGFDVVNINSIKQNISYEMGIRSLKKAFEILSESVNSTIYSIDANRFAAVLLDSSVENAQTLGEHFLSKTIEPFLIDQFRIGLLIKGGIVNFPLQAEDSDEMIKKMGLALDHATEEIGLYVYDDIMEQQSKSKTELVPHLLYAIQNEEFSLVYQPKGNLNGDNTISVEALLRWNHPTRGQISPGEFINIAEEIGIIGEITKWVIKNVIDQEEKWKKAGMSIKIALNISPKDFDNQSVMDLFTELIENEERDLSLLEIELTERCILKNQEIVI
;
A
#
# COMPACT_ATOMS: atom_id res chain seq x y z
N MET A 1 15.43 14.12 8.61
CA MET A 1 16.07 14.86 7.50
C MET A 1 15.09 14.84 6.34
N GLN A 2 14.32 15.92 6.16
CA GLN A 2 13.36 16.07 5.05
C GLN A 2 14.14 16.25 3.75
N THR A 3 14.09 15.27 2.85
CA THR A 3 14.47 15.45 1.46
C THR A 3 13.31 16.15 0.76
N SER A 4 13.45 17.46 0.59
CA SER A 4 12.62 18.27 -0.30
C SER A 4 12.58 17.64 -1.69
N LEU A 5 11.39 17.27 -2.16
CA LEU A 5 11.16 16.89 -3.54
C LEU A 5 11.68 18.02 -4.47
N PRO A 6 12.48 17.71 -5.50
CA PRO A 6 12.97 18.73 -6.41
C PRO A 6 11.80 19.35 -7.17
N ASN A 7 11.91 20.66 -7.36
CA ASN A 7 11.00 21.53 -8.08
C ASN A 7 10.69 20.98 -9.49
N ARG A 8 9.56 20.26 -9.64
CA ARG A 8 9.13 19.55 -10.87
C ARG A 8 9.06 20.43 -12.13
N ASN A 9 9.00 21.76 -11.97
CA ASN A 9 8.92 22.69 -13.09
C ASN A 9 10.28 22.97 -13.77
N GLY A 10 11.41 22.76 -13.08
CA GLY A 10 12.75 22.96 -13.66
C GLY A 10 13.21 21.80 -14.55
N ASP A 11 12.87 20.56 -14.17
CA ASP A 11 13.25 19.37 -14.92
C ASP A 11 12.48 19.24 -16.24
N SER A 12 11.18 19.57 -16.27
CA SER A 12 10.36 19.38 -17.47
C SER A 12 10.83 20.24 -18.64
N ASN A 13 11.24 21.49 -18.38
CA ASN A 13 11.79 22.40 -19.39
C ASN A 13 13.16 21.94 -19.90
N THR A 14 14.02 21.44 -19.01
CA THR A 14 15.34 20.91 -19.38
C THR A 14 15.21 19.71 -20.31
N TRP A 15 14.32 18.76 -19.98
CA TRP A 15 14.02 17.60 -20.82
C TRP A 15 13.36 17.98 -22.16
N TYR A 16 12.50 19.01 -22.17
CA TYR A 16 11.91 19.52 -23.39
C TYR A 16 12.97 20.08 -24.35
N ILE A 17 13.89 20.92 -23.84
CA ILE A 17 14.99 21.52 -24.62
C ILE A 17 15.91 20.43 -25.17
N LEU A 18 16.25 19.40 -24.38
CA LEU A 18 17.06 18.28 -24.83
C LEU A 18 16.40 17.51 -25.97
N LYS A 19 15.10 17.22 -25.88
CA LYS A 19 14.35 16.53 -26.94
C LYS A 19 14.28 17.34 -28.23
N VAL A 20 14.04 18.65 -28.14
CA VAL A 20 14.05 19.54 -29.31
C VAL A 20 15.44 19.58 -29.95
N SER A 21 16.49 19.72 -29.13
CA SER A 21 17.88 19.75 -29.60
C SER A 21 18.26 18.45 -30.32
N LEU A 22 17.87 17.30 -29.78
CA LEU A 22 18.10 16.00 -30.39
C LEU A 22 17.44 15.90 -31.78
N VAL A 23 16.18 16.33 -31.92
CA VAL A 23 15.47 16.32 -33.20
C VAL A 23 16.18 17.22 -34.22
N LEU A 24 16.60 18.42 -33.82
CA LEU A 24 17.33 19.33 -34.70
C LEU A 24 18.68 18.77 -35.14
N ILE A 25 19.43 18.14 -34.22
CA ILE A 25 20.71 17.48 -34.53
C ILE A 25 20.50 16.34 -35.54
N LEU A 26 19.44 15.54 -35.37
CA LEU A 26 19.12 14.46 -36.30
C LEU A 26 18.73 14.99 -37.69
N ILE A 27 17.94 16.07 -37.77
CA ILE A 27 17.64 16.74 -39.04
C ILE A 27 18.92 17.27 -39.70
N PHE A 28 19.80 17.91 -38.94
CA PHE A 28 21.06 18.41 -39.46
C PHE A 28 21.94 17.27 -39.99
N THR A 29 22.13 16.23 -39.18
CA THR A 29 22.96 15.06 -39.52
C THR A 29 22.43 14.33 -40.76
N ALA A 30 21.11 14.12 -40.85
CA ALA A 30 20.49 13.50 -42.03
C ALA A 30 20.65 14.37 -43.28
N THR A 31 20.54 15.71 -43.15
CA THR A 31 20.78 16.64 -44.27
C THR A 31 22.22 16.56 -44.76
N CYS A 32 23.19 16.64 -43.84
CA CYS A 32 24.62 16.52 -44.17
C CYS A 32 24.92 15.17 -44.83
N PHE A 33 24.34 14.08 -44.33
CA PHE A 33 24.53 12.75 -44.89
C PHE A 33 24.02 12.66 -46.34
N VAL A 34 22.82 13.18 -46.63
CA VAL A 34 22.27 13.22 -48.00
C VAL A 34 23.15 14.06 -48.93
N TYR A 35 23.70 15.18 -48.42
CA TYR A 35 24.63 16.01 -49.20
C TYR A 35 25.93 15.26 -49.53
N CYS A 36 26.59 14.69 -48.52
CA CYS A 36 27.85 13.96 -48.69
C CYS A 36 27.72 12.72 -49.58
N THR A 37 26.53 12.11 -49.63
CA THR A 37 26.24 10.92 -50.45
C THR A 37 25.80 11.24 -51.88
N GLY A 38 25.91 12.50 -52.32
CA GLY A 38 25.75 12.88 -53.72
C GLY A 38 24.41 13.51 -54.09
N GLY A 39 23.57 13.87 -53.12
CA GLY A 39 22.30 14.55 -53.37
C GLY A 39 21.08 13.66 -53.23
N VAL A 40 19.91 14.19 -53.60
CA VAL A 40 18.64 13.47 -53.47
C VAL A 40 18.39 12.44 -54.58
N HIS A 41 19.34 12.24 -55.49
CA HIS A 41 19.31 11.19 -56.52
C HIS A 41 19.26 9.78 -55.91
N HIS A 42 19.85 9.58 -54.74
CA HIS A 42 19.76 8.35 -53.97
C HIS A 42 18.61 8.43 -52.93
N SER A 43 18.05 7.28 -52.55
CA SER A 43 16.93 7.19 -51.59
C SER A 43 17.30 7.56 -50.14
N PHE A 44 18.46 8.17 -49.89
CA PHE A 44 18.93 8.57 -48.56
C PHE A 44 18.08 9.67 -47.91
N THR A 45 17.17 10.30 -48.66
CA THR A 45 16.22 11.25 -48.06
C THR A 45 15.24 10.60 -47.07
N HIS A 46 15.10 9.27 -47.11
CA HIS A 46 14.31 8.53 -46.13
C HIS A 46 14.90 8.56 -44.70
N PHE A 47 16.18 8.94 -44.53
CA PHE A 47 16.74 9.18 -43.20
C PHE A 47 16.00 10.29 -42.43
N MET A 48 15.28 11.18 -43.12
CA MET A 48 14.40 12.17 -42.46
C MET A 48 13.21 11.57 -41.75
N TYR A 49 12.84 10.31 -42.04
CA TYR A 49 11.78 9.65 -41.29
C TYR A 49 12.15 9.48 -39.81
N ILE A 50 13.44 9.31 -39.48
CA ILE A 50 13.89 9.15 -38.09
C ILE A 50 13.53 10.37 -37.22
N PRO A 51 13.96 11.60 -37.53
CA PRO A 51 13.57 12.77 -36.74
C PRO A 51 12.07 13.06 -36.78
N ILE A 52 11.38 12.78 -37.90
CA ILE A 52 9.92 12.98 -38.01
C ILE A 52 9.16 12.03 -37.07
N ILE A 53 9.48 10.73 -37.09
CA ILE A 53 8.86 9.72 -36.23
C ILE A 53 9.19 10.01 -34.77
N LEU A 54 10.44 10.37 -34.45
CA LEU A 54 10.84 10.72 -33.09
C LEU A 54 10.09 11.97 -32.58
N SER A 55 9.91 12.96 -33.45
CA SER A 55 9.12 14.14 -33.13
C SER A 55 7.62 13.82 -32.97
N ALA A 56 7.07 12.88 -33.74
CA ALA A 56 5.71 12.37 -33.54
C ALA A 56 5.53 11.70 -32.18
N TYR A 57 6.53 10.93 -31.73
CA TYR A 57 6.50 10.27 -30.43
C TYR A 57 6.52 11.27 -29.26
N TYR A 58 7.44 12.24 -29.28
CA TYR A 58 7.62 13.20 -28.17
C TYR A 58 6.62 14.36 -28.18
N PHE A 59 6.32 14.90 -29.35
CA PHE A 59 5.62 16.18 -29.50
C PHE A 59 4.29 16.06 -30.27
N GLN A 60 3.88 14.82 -30.57
CA GLN A 60 2.61 14.51 -31.25
C GLN A 60 2.54 15.22 -32.62
N ILE A 61 1.32 15.44 -33.11
CA ILE A 61 1.05 15.98 -34.46
C ILE A 61 1.80 17.31 -34.68
N LYS A 62 1.78 18.23 -33.71
CA LYS A 62 2.40 19.55 -33.87
C LYS A 62 3.90 19.45 -34.14
N GLY A 63 4.63 18.67 -33.33
CA GLY A 63 6.06 18.53 -33.56
C GLY A 63 6.38 17.74 -34.82
N ALA A 64 5.65 16.66 -35.11
CA ALA A 64 5.87 15.86 -36.31
C ALA A 64 5.74 16.70 -37.60
N VAL A 65 4.73 17.57 -37.66
CA VAL A 65 4.53 18.48 -38.79
C VAL A 65 5.68 19.48 -38.91
N VAL A 66 6.12 20.06 -37.79
CA VAL A 66 7.25 21.00 -37.79
C VAL A 66 8.54 20.30 -38.27
N ALA A 67 8.85 19.11 -37.75
CA ALA A 67 10.02 18.33 -38.17
C ALA A 67 9.94 17.94 -39.65
N ALA A 68 8.76 17.57 -40.15
CA ALA A 68 8.52 17.24 -41.55
C ALA A 68 8.74 18.44 -42.49
N LEU A 69 8.25 19.62 -42.10
CA LEU A 69 8.47 20.86 -42.84
C LEU A 69 9.96 21.23 -42.85
N LEU A 70 10.61 21.24 -41.68
CA LEU A 70 12.04 21.57 -41.56
C LEU A 70 12.91 20.62 -42.39
N GLY A 71 12.69 19.30 -42.27
CA GLY A 71 13.44 18.31 -43.04
C GLY A 71 13.16 18.40 -44.54
N GLY A 72 11.93 18.69 -44.94
CA GLY A 72 11.58 18.85 -46.35
C GLY A 72 12.11 20.13 -46.98
N PHE A 73 12.17 21.24 -46.26
CA PHE A 73 12.86 22.47 -46.71
C PHE A 73 14.38 22.30 -46.73
N ALA A 74 14.96 21.60 -45.75
CA ALA A 74 16.39 21.30 -45.73
C ALA A 74 16.81 20.45 -46.94
N LEU A 75 15.97 19.48 -47.33
CA LEU A 75 16.19 18.62 -48.51
C LEU A 75 15.53 19.13 -49.80
N GLY A 76 15.05 20.37 -49.83
CA GLY A 76 14.25 20.93 -50.92
C GLY A 76 14.99 22.00 -51.73
N PRO A 77 14.63 23.29 -51.60
CA PRO A 77 15.13 24.38 -52.45
C PRO A 77 16.65 24.51 -52.49
N PHE A 78 17.35 24.11 -51.42
CA PHE A 78 18.81 24.26 -51.31
C PHE A 78 19.59 22.96 -51.59
N MET A 79 18.89 21.84 -51.81
CA MET A 79 19.52 20.53 -51.96
C MET A 79 19.56 20.13 -53.44
N PRO A 80 20.76 19.95 -54.05
CA PRO A 80 20.89 19.48 -55.41
C PRO A 80 20.29 18.08 -55.60
N GLN A 81 19.74 17.83 -56.78
CA GLN A 81 19.41 16.49 -57.23
C GLN A 81 20.68 15.63 -57.31
N GLN A 82 21.73 16.18 -57.90
CA GLN A 82 23.04 15.55 -57.98
C GLN A 82 24.11 16.58 -57.60
N VAL A 83 24.87 16.29 -56.55
CA VAL A 83 25.87 17.22 -56.00
C VAL A 83 27.07 17.36 -56.94
N SER A 84 27.49 16.29 -57.61
CA SER A 84 28.65 16.30 -58.51
C SER A 84 28.47 17.17 -59.76
N SER A 85 27.23 17.33 -60.24
CA SER A 85 26.88 18.13 -61.41
C SER A 85 26.26 19.49 -61.06
N GLY A 86 25.97 19.73 -59.77
CA GLY A 86 25.26 20.93 -59.32
C GLY A 86 23.81 21.02 -59.81
N LEU A 87 23.26 19.94 -60.39
CA LEU A 87 21.92 19.93 -60.95
C LEU A 87 20.89 20.05 -59.82
N MET A 88 20.11 21.14 -59.83
CA MET A 88 19.03 21.36 -58.87
C MET A 88 17.79 20.53 -59.22
N GLN A 89 17.10 20.05 -58.19
CA GLN A 89 15.85 19.30 -58.34
C GLN A 89 14.67 20.20 -58.72
N HIS A 90 13.68 19.64 -59.42
CA HIS A 90 12.45 20.33 -59.78
C HIS A 90 11.60 20.64 -58.52
N PRO A 91 10.94 21.83 -58.42
CA PRO A 91 10.13 22.20 -57.26
C PRO A 91 9.07 21.17 -56.85
N ALA A 92 8.40 20.57 -57.84
CA ALA A 92 7.39 19.55 -57.60
C ALA A 92 7.92 18.35 -56.79
N SER A 93 9.18 17.95 -56.99
CA SER A 93 9.76 16.76 -56.34
C SER A 93 9.90 16.95 -54.83
N TRP A 94 10.36 18.12 -54.38
CA TRP A 94 10.52 18.37 -52.94
C TRP A 94 9.23 18.84 -52.27
N ILE A 95 8.30 19.48 -52.99
CA ILE A 95 6.94 19.75 -52.49
C ILE A 95 6.20 18.44 -52.23
N PHE A 96 6.27 17.48 -53.16
CA PHE A 96 5.68 16.16 -52.97
C PHE A 96 6.32 15.40 -51.79
N ARG A 97 7.64 15.53 -51.62
CA ARG A 97 8.36 14.96 -50.48
C ARG A 97 7.91 15.55 -49.15
N ILE A 98 7.71 16.87 -49.06
CA ILE A 98 7.12 17.53 -47.88
C ILE A 98 5.74 16.94 -47.58
N ALA A 99 4.88 16.78 -48.59
CA ALA A 99 3.56 16.21 -48.39
C ALA A 99 3.63 14.78 -47.81
N ILE A 100 4.53 13.94 -48.32
CA ILE A 100 4.77 12.59 -47.78
C ILE A 100 5.28 12.66 -46.33
N PHE A 101 6.26 13.53 -46.04
CA PHE A 101 6.82 13.69 -44.70
C PHE A 101 5.76 14.11 -43.68
N VAL A 102 4.91 15.07 -44.04
CA VAL A 102 3.79 15.52 -43.21
C VAL A 102 2.77 14.40 -43.02
N MET A 103 2.41 13.68 -44.08
CA MET A 103 1.49 12.54 -44.02
C MET A 103 2.01 11.45 -43.06
N ILE A 104 3.28 11.06 -43.19
CA ILE A 104 3.93 10.09 -42.29
C ILE A 104 3.93 10.60 -40.85
N GLY A 105 4.30 11.87 -40.64
CA GLY A 105 4.31 12.48 -39.31
C GLY A 105 2.93 12.46 -38.63
N ILE A 106 1.85 12.74 -39.37
CA ILE A 106 0.47 12.68 -38.88
C ILE A 106 0.08 11.22 -38.56
N ILE A 107 0.30 10.28 -39.48
CA ILE A 107 -0.04 8.87 -39.28
C ILE A 107 0.69 8.30 -38.06
N CYS A 108 2.00 8.51 -37.95
CA CYS A 108 2.77 8.07 -36.79
C CYS A 108 2.29 8.71 -35.48
N SER A 109 1.91 9.99 -35.50
CA SER A 109 1.37 10.66 -34.30
C SER A 109 0.04 10.06 -33.86
N LEU A 110 -0.85 9.74 -34.80
CA LEU A 110 -2.13 9.08 -34.51
C LEU A 110 -1.91 7.66 -33.95
N LEU A 111 -0.97 6.91 -34.54
CA LEU A 111 -0.59 5.59 -34.04
C LEU A 111 -0.02 5.65 -32.62
N PHE A 112 0.94 6.55 -32.34
CA PHE A 112 1.49 6.69 -31.00
C PHE A 112 0.45 7.15 -29.97
N LYS A 113 -0.49 8.03 -30.37
CA LYS A 113 -1.61 8.43 -29.51
C LYS A 113 -2.51 7.23 -29.19
N HIS A 114 -2.79 6.37 -30.17
CA HIS A 114 -3.57 5.16 -29.98
C HIS A 114 -2.84 4.15 -29.08
N ILE A 115 -1.54 3.89 -29.32
CA ILE A 115 -0.72 2.99 -28.49
C ILE A 115 -0.71 3.46 -27.04
N LYS A 116 -0.43 4.75 -26.78
CA LYS A 116 -0.45 5.31 -25.41
C LYS A 116 -1.82 5.17 -24.74
N LYS A 117 -2.90 5.35 -25.50
CA LYS A 117 -4.26 5.18 -24.98
C LYS A 117 -4.51 3.72 -24.58
N VAL A 118 -4.16 2.76 -25.43
CA VAL A 118 -4.31 1.33 -25.15
C VAL A 118 -3.43 0.88 -23.98
N GLU A 119 -2.20 1.40 -23.87
CA GLU A 119 -1.33 1.16 -22.72
C GLU A 119 -1.95 1.67 -21.41
N MET A 120 -2.52 2.88 -21.43
CA MET A 120 -3.23 3.42 -20.27
C MET A 120 -4.46 2.59 -19.90
N GLU A 121 -5.28 2.20 -20.88
CA GLU A 121 -6.45 1.35 -20.64
C GLU A 121 -6.07 -0.04 -20.09
N ARG A 122 -4.97 -0.63 -20.56
CA ARG A 122 -4.43 -1.88 -19.97
C ARG A 122 -3.88 -1.67 -18.57
N SER A 123 -3.32 -0.49 -18.29
CA SER A 123 -2.83 -0.13 -16.95
C SER A 123 -3.93 0.12 -15.94
N TYR A 124 -5.21 0.05 -16.35
CA TYR A 124 -6.38 0.28 -15.51
C TYR A 124 -7.09 -1.00 -15.08
N ILE A 125 -6.65 -2.18 -15.52
CA ILE A 125 -7.26 -3.46 -15.13
C ILE A 125 -6.27 -4.28 -14.30
N ASN A 126 -6.74 -4.85 -13.20
CA ASN A 126 -5.99 -5.84 -12.44
C ASN A 126 -6.06 -7.19 -13.15
N ILE A 127 -4.91 -7.76 -13.54
CA ILE A 127 -4.83 -9.01 -14.31
C ILE A 127 -5.32 -10.24 -13.54
N ILE A 128 -5.32 -10.20 -12.20
CA ILE A 128 -5.73 -11.32 -11.35
C ILE A 128 -7.24 -11.34 -11.23
N THR A 129 -7.82 -10.20 -10.86
CA THR A 129 -9.25 -10.10 -10.56
C THR A 129 -10.11 -9.83 -11.80
N GLY A 130 -9.55 -9.14 -12.81
CA GLY A 130 -10.28 -8.68 -13.99
C GLY A 130 -11.01 -7.35 -13.80
N PHE A 131 -10.94 -6.76 -12.60
CA PHE A 131 -11.61 -5.50 -12.26
C PHE A 131 -10.70 -4.29 -12.51
N PRO A 132 -11.27 -3.08 -12.65
CA PRO A 132 -10.53 -1.82 -12.57
C PRO A 132 -9.54 -1.80 -11.41
N ASN A 133 -8.35 -1.26 -11.58
CA ASN A 133 -7.34 -1.23 -10.51
C ASN A 133 -7.26 0.14 -9.81
N ILE A 134 -6.36 0.28 -8.85
CA ILE A 134 -6.16 1.52 -8.09
C ILE A 134 -5.84 2.74 -8.97
N ASN A 135 -5.17 2.58 -10.10
CA ASN A 135 -4.90 3.70 -11.01
C ASN A 135 -6.20 4.21 -11.65
N LYS A 136 -7.10 3.29 -12.00
CA LYS A 136 -8.41 3.64 -12.52
C LYS A 136 -9.29 4.28 -11.44
N LEU A 137 -9.26 3.75 -10.21
CA LEU A 137 -9.93 4.36 -9.07
C LEU A 137 -9.50 5.81 -8.90
N LYS A 138 -8.18 6.07 -8.86
CA LYS A 138 -7.66 7.43 -8.68
C LYS A 138 -8.18 8.41 -9.73
N VAL A 139 -8.15 8.01 -11.01
CA VAL A 139 -8.69 8.82 -12.11
C VAL A 139 -10.17 9.12 -11.93
N ASP A 140 -10.96 8.12 -11.51
CA ASP A 140 -12.40 8.29 -11.30
C ASP A 140 -12.71 9.17 -10.08
N LEU A 141 -11.93 9.03 -9.00
CA LEU A 141 -12.02 9.91 -7.83
C LEU A 141 -11.67 11.35 -8.17
N ASP A 142 -10.55 11.59 -8.87
CA ASP A 142 -10.14 12.93 -9.31
C ASP A 142 -11.24 13.60 -10.15
N GLU A 143 -11.87 12.85 -11.07
CA GLU A 143 -12.98 13.37 -11.89
C GLU A 143 -14.22 13.75 -11.05
N LEU A 144 -14.56 12.97 -10.02
CA LEU A 144 -15.68 13.27 -9.13
C LEU A 144 -15.40 14.47 -8.22
N ILE A 145 -14.17 14.55 -7.69
CA ILE A 145 -13.69 15.64 -6.83
C ILE A 145 -13.66 16.96 -7.62
N ASP A 146 -13.13 16.96 -8.84
CA ASP A 146 -13.11 18.14 -9.73
C ASP A 146 -14.53 18.65 -10.03
N LYS A 147 -15.48 17.73 -10.18
CA LYS A 147 -16.90 18.05 -10.37
C LYS A 147 -17.64 18.40 -9.07
N LYS A 148 -16.98 18.27 -7.91
CA LYS A 148 -17.55 18.47 -6.56
C LYS A 148 -18.80 17.63 -6.32
N VAL A 149 -18.80 16.40 -6.82
CA VAL A 149 -19.87 15.43 -6.56
C VAL A 149 -19.68 14.88 -5.14
N GLU A 150 -20.77 14.75 -4.37
CA GLU A 150 -20.72 14.08 -3.07
C GLU A 150 -20.77 12.56 -3.26
N PHE A 151 -19.86 11.85 -2.59
CA PHE A 151 -19.79 10.39 -2.69
C PHE A 151 -19.08 9.77 -1.49
N SER A 152 -19.28 8.46 -1.32
CA SER A 152 -18.55 7.63 -0.35
C SER A 152 -17.63 6.66 -1.06
N LEU A 153 -16.39 6.53 -0.58
CA LEU A 153 -15.50 5.44 -0.92
C LEU A 153 -15.64 4.37 0.16
N ILE A 154 -16.10 3.18 -0.22
CA ILE A 154 -16.14 2.02 0.66
C ILE A 154 -15.09 1.01 0.21
N GLY A 155 -14.13 0.72 1.08
CA GLY A 155 -13.12 -0.30 0.89
C GLY A 155 -13.41 -1.55 1.70
N PHE A 156 -12.88 -2.69 1.27
CA PHE A 156 -12.97 -3.97 1.95
C PHE A 156 -11.60 -4.68 1.92
N ASP A 157 -11.29 -5.43 2.97
CA ASP A 157 -10.08 -6.24 3.10
C ASP A 157 -10.44 -7.67 3.50
N VAL A 158 -10.03 -8.64 2.67
CA VAL A 158 -10.17 -10.08 2.98
C VAL A 158 -8.96 -10.54 3.82
N VAL A 159 -9.10 -10.47 5.14
CA VAL A 159 -8.03 -10.66 6.13
C VAL A 159 -7.36 -12.03 6.00
N ASN A 160 -8.15 -13.09 5.80
CA ASN A 160 -7.65 -14.46 5.78
C ASN A 160 -7.22 -14.96 4.39
N ILE A 161 -7.14 -14.10 3.36
CA ILE A 161 -6.85 -14.56 2.00
C ILE A 161 -5.46 -15.16 1.85
N ASN A 162 -4.47 -14.65 2.60
CA ASN A 162 -3.11 -15.20 2.58
C ASN A 162 -3.07 -16.60 3.20
N SER A 163 -3.79 -16.81 4.31
CA SER A 163 -3.94 -18.13 4.92
C SER A 163 -4.60 -19.12 3.96
N ILE A 164 -5.61 -18.70 3.19
CA ILE A 164 -6.23 -19.56 2.15
C ILE A 164 -5.22 -19.90 1.05
N LYS A 165 -4.45 -18.90 0.56
CA LYS A 165 -3.44 -19.11 -0.49
C LYS A 165 -2.34 -20.08 -0.06
N GLN A 166 -1.94 -20.05 1.21
CA GLN A 166 -0.85 -20.86 1.76
C GLN A 166 -1.31 -22.26 2.17
N ASN A 167 -2.46 -22.38 2.84
CA ASN A 167 -2.91 -23.64 3.44
C ASN A 167 -3.75 -24.51 2.49
N ILE A 168 -4.39 -23.92 1.47
CA ILE A 168 -5.21 -24.66 0.50
C ILE A 168 -4.56 -24.64 -0.87
N SER A 169 -4.55 -23.48 -1.54
CA SER A 169 -3.78 -23.24 -2.75
C SER A 169 -3.88 -21.78 -3.17
N TYR A 170 -2.88 -21.31 -3.92
CA TYR A 170 -2.89 -19.97 -4.49
C TYR A 170 -4.11 -19.73 -5.39
N GLU A 171 -4.50 -20.73 -6.18
CA GLU A 171 -5.67 -20.65 -7.07
C GLU A 171 -6.98 -20.52 -6.28
N MET A 172 -7.14 -21.29 -5.20
CA MET A 172 -8.32 -21.19 -4.33
C MET A 172 -8.42 -19.79 -3.72
N GLY A 173 -7.30 -19.20 -3.30
CA GLY A 173 -7.25 -17.82 -2.83
C GLY A 173 -7.74 -16.82 -3.88
N ILE A 174 -7.29 -16.94 -5.13
CA ILE A 174 -7.78 -16.06 -6.21
C ILE A 174 -9.27 -16.24 -6.46
N ARG A 175 -9.77 -17.49 -6.54
CA ARG A 175 -11.19 -17.77 -6.76
C ARG A 175 -12.05 -17.22 -5.62
N SER A 176 -11.60 -17.37 -4.39
CA SER A 176 -12.29 -16.83 -3.21
C SER A 176 -12.36 -15.31 -3.23
N LEU A 177 -11.26 -14.64 -3.61
CA LEU A 177 -11.25 -13.19 -3.79
C LEU A 177 -12.22 -12.76 -4.90
N LYS A 178 -12.19 -13.41 -6.08
CA LYS A 178 -13.13 -13.11 -7.17
C LYS A 178 -14.58 -13.27 -6.74
N LYS A 179 -14.88 -14.27 -5.90
CA LYS A 179 -16.23 -14.47 -5.38
C LYS A 179 -16.70 -13.29 -4.52
N ALA A 180 -15.82 -12.72 -3.69
CA ALA A 180 -16.14 -11.52 -2.93
C ALA A 180 -16.43 -10.31 -3.84
N PHE A 181 -15.65 -10.13 -4.92
CA PHE A 181 -15.91 -9.10 -5.92
C PHE A 181 -17.26 -9.29 -6.62
N GLU A 182 -17.61 -10.52 -7.01
CA GLU A 182 -18.91 -10.84 -7.62
C GLU A 182 -20.06 -10.46 -6.69
N ILE A 183 -19.99 -10.87 -5.42
CA ILE A 183 -21.04 -10.59 -4.42
C ILE A 183 -21.19 -9.08 -4.19
N LEU A 184 -20.07 -8.35 -4.14
CA LEU A 184 -20.14 -6.89 -4.05
C LEU A 184 -20.78 -6.31 -5.32
N SER A 185 -20.42 -6.79 -6.50
CA SER A 185 -20.94 -6.30 -7.79
C SER A 185 -22.45 -6.51 -7.95
N GLU A 186 -22.99 -7.56 -7.34
CA GLU A 186 -24.42 -7.80 -7.28
C GLU A 186 -25.13 -6.92 -6.24
N SER A 187 -24.37 -6.35 -5.29
CA SER A 187 -24.88 -5.53 -4.18
C SER A 187 -24.78 -4.02 -4.45
N VAL A 188 -23.88 -3.59 -5.33
CA VAL A 188 -23.72 -2.17 -5.72
C VAL A 188 -23.99 -1.96 -7.21
N ASN A 189 -24.70 -0.89 -7.55
CA ASN A 189 -24.74 -0.39 -8.93
C ASN A 189 -23.61 0.64 -9.15
N SER A 190 -22.37 0.23 -8.88
CA SER A 190 -21.20 1.11 -9.02
C SER A 190 -19.99 0.34 -9.54
N THR A 191 -18.97 1.07 -9.97
CA THR A 191 -17.70 0.47 -10.37
C THR A 191 -16.97 -0.06 -9.14
N ILE A 192 -16.50 -1.29 -9.23
CA ILE A 192 -15.67 -1.93 -8.21
C ILE A 192 -14.21 -1.92 -8.67
N TYR A 193 -13.32 -1.63 -7.75
CA TYR A 193 -11.91 -1.46 -7.97
C TYR A 193 -11.12 -2.46 -7.14
N SER A 194 -10.11 -3.07 -7.75
CA SER A 194 -9.08 -3.86 -7.07
C SER A 194 -7.95 -2.94 -6.64
N ILE A 195 -7.78 -2.82 -5.32
CA ILE A 195 -6.81 -1.90 -4.72
C ILE A 195 -5.44 -2.57 -4.63
N ASP A 196 -5.41 -3.77 -4.08
CA ASP A 196 -4.20 -4.59 -3.93
C ASP A 196 -4.53 -6.11 -4.03
N ALA A 197 -3.74 -6.95 -3.37
CA ALA A 197 -3.85 -8.41 -3.43
C ALA A 197 -5.02 -9.00 -2.61
N ASN A 198 -5.60 -8.22 -1.69
CA ASN A 198 -6.64 -8.62 -0.75
C ASN A 198 -7.73 -7.56 -0.53
N ARG A 199 -7.53 -6.35 -1.05
CA ARG A 199 -8.43 -5.21 -0.91
C ARG A 199 -9.11 -4.81 -2.20
N PHE A 200 -10.36 -4.40 -2.04
CA PHE A 200 -11.21 -3.90 -3.11
C PHE A 200 -12.09 -2.77 -2.61
N ALA A 201 -12.58 -1.92 -3.50
CA ALA A 201 -13.39 -0.78 -3.14
C ALA A 201 -14.52 -0.52 -4.13
N ALA A 202 -15.54 0.20 -3.70
CA ALA A 202 -16.61 0.72 -4.53
C ALA A 202 -16.81 2.22 -4.27
N VAL A 203 -17.24 2.94 -5.30
CA VAL A 203 -17.54 4.37 -5.22
C VAL A 203 -19.05 4.55 -5.26
N LEU A 204 -19.63 5.03 -4.16
CA LEU A 204 -21.08 5.17 -3.99
C LEU A 204 -21.47 6.64 -4.17
N LEU A 205 -22.04 6.98 -5.32
CA LEU A 205 -22.53 8.33 -5.64
C LEU A 205 -23.74 8.70 -4.79
N ASP A 206 -23.84 9.99 -4.40
CA ASP A 206 -24.96 10.56 -3.65
C ASP A 206 -25.33 9.75 -2.38
N SER A 207 -24.34 9.09 -1.78
CA SER A 207 -24.54 8.24 -0.60
C SER A 207 -24.19 9.00 0.68
N SER A 208 -25.15 9.07 1.60
CA SER A 208 -24.85 9.44 2.98
C SER A 208 -24.00 8.34 3.65
N VAL A 209 -23.36 8.68 4.77
CA VAL A 209 -22.61 7.73 5.59
C VAL A 209 -23.47 6.50 5.91
N GLU A 210 -24.73 6.72 6.28
CA GLU A 210 -25.69 5.68 6.64
C GLU A 210 -26.02 4.76 5.46
N ASN A 211 -26.12 5.31 4.24
CA ASN A 211 -26.35 4.51 3.04
C ASN A 211 -25.13 3.65 2.71
N ALA A 212 -23.93 4.22 2.81
CA ALA A 212 -22.68 3.46 2.63
C ALA A 212 -22.55 2.36 3.69
N GLN A 213 -22.92 2.64 4.94
CA GLN A 213 -22.94 1.67 6.03
C GLN A 213 -23.93 0.53 5.77
N THR A 214 -25.19 0.87 5.45
CA THR A 214 -26.24 -0.11 5.16
C THR A 214 -25.83 -1.05 4.02
N LEU A 215 -25.21 -0.51 2.97
CA LEU A 215 -24.75 -1.31 1.84
C LEU A 215 -23.56 -2.20 2.24
N GLY A 216 -22.59 -1.66 2.97
CA GLY A 216 -21.47 -2.42 3.50
C GLY A 216 -21.92 -3.56 4.41
N GLU A 217 -22.85 -3.32 5.33
CA GLU A 217 -23.44 -4.34 6.20
C GLU A 217 -24.20 -5.40 5.41
N HIS A 218 -24.97 -4.99 4.39
CA HIS A 218 -25.65 -5.92 3.50
C HIS A 218 -24.65 -6.82 2.75
N PHE A 219 -23.56 -6.24 2.23
CA PHE A 219 -22.49 -7.00 1.61
C PHE A 219 -21.85 -7.97 2.60
N LEU A 220 -21.43 -7.50 3.78
CA LEU A 220 -20.83 -8.34 4.82
C LEU A 220 -21.76 -9.49 5.20
N SER A 221 -23.07 -9.25 5.32
CA SER A 221 -24.07 -10.29 5.64
C SER A 221 -24.12 -11.42 4.61
N LYS A 222 -23.88 -11.13 3.33
CA LYS A 222 -23.79 -12.15 2.26
C LYS A 222 -22.49 -12.95 2.29
N THR A 223 -21.51 -12.52 3.09
CA THR A 223 -20.19 -13.15 3.20
C THR A 223 -19.95 -13.87 4.52
N ILE A 224 -20.93 -13.86 5.43
CA ILE A 224 -20.87 -14.55 6.72
C ILE A 224 -20.79 -16.08 6.53
N GLU A 225 -21.60 -16.63 5.63
CA GLU A 225 -21.64 -18.07 5.40
C GLU A 225 -20.50 -18.54 4.48
N PRO A 226 -19.80 -19.65 4.81
CA PRO A 226 -18.77 -20.20 3.95
C PRO A 226 -19.28 -20.54 2.56
N PHE A 227 -18.54 -20.11 1.53
CA PHE A 227 -18.86 -20.41 0.14
C PHE A 227 -18.39 -21.81 -0.24
N LEU A 228 -19.17 -22.50 -1.06
CA LEU A 228 -18.71 -23.72 -1.71
C LEU A 228 -17.94 -23.35 -2.99
N ILE A 229 -16.64 -23.60 -2.99
CA ILE A 229 -15.79 -23.49 -4.18
C ILE A 229 -15.21 -24.87 -4.45
N ASP A 230 -15.65 -25.48 -5.54
CA ASP A 230 -15.44 -26.90 -5.85
C ASP A 230 -15.95 -27.82 -4.72
N GLN A 231 -15.04 -28.48 -3.99
CA GLN A 231 -15.38 -29.33 -2.82
C GLN A 231 -15.02 -28.68 -1.47
N PHE A 232 -14.52 -27.44 -1.46
CA PHE A 232 -14.08 -26.76 -0.24
C PHE A 232 -15.14 -25.76 0.23
N ARG A 233 -15.40 -25.75 1.55
CA ARG A 233 -16.15 -24.68 2.21
C ARG A 233 -15.17 -23.62 2.67
N ILE A 234 -15.21 -22.45 2.05
CA ILE A 234 -14.29 -21.34 2.30
C ILE A 234 -15.04 -20.21 2.99
N GLY A 235 -14.72 -19.97 4.27
CA GLY A 235 -15.15 -18.78 4.99
C GLY A 235 -14.23 -17.60 4.69
N LEU A 236 -14.79 -16.43 4.41
CA LEU A 236 -14.04 -15.19 4.22
C LEU A 236 -14.20 -14.30 5.45
N LEU A 237 -13.08 -13.81 5.98
CA LEU A 237 -13.08 -12.80 7.03
C LEU A 237 -12.87 -11.44 6.35
N ILE A 238 -13.94 -10.66 6.23
CA ILE A 238 -13.91 -9.38 5.50
C ILE A 238 -14.20 -8.23 6.46
N LYS A 239 -13.34 -7.22 6.43
CA LYS A 239 -13.56 -5.93 7.10
C LYS A 239 -13.79 -4.84 6.08
N GLY A 240 -14.54 -3.80 6.44
CA GLY A 240 -14.87 -2.67 5.59
C GLY A 240 -14.45 -1.33 6.18
N GLY A 241 -14.06 -0.38 5.34
CA GLY A 241 -13.68 0.98 5.71
C GLY A 241 -14.40 2.00 4.83
N ILE A 242 -15.00 3.03 5.42
CA ILE A 242 -15.76 4.06 4.71
C ILE A 242 -15.09 5.42 4.87
N VAL A 243 -14.98 6.17 3.77
CA VAL A 243 -14.58 7.58 3.74
C VAL A 243 -15.55 8.38 2.89
N ASN A 244 -15.92 9.56 3.35
CA ASN A 244 -16.88 10.44 2.68
C ASN A 244 -16.20 11.69 2.11
N PHE A 245 -16.52 12.01 0.87
CA PHE A 245 -16.15 13.29 0.24
C PHE A 245 -17.37 14.21 0.15
N PRO A 246 -17.24 15.52 0.45
CA PRO A 246 -16.01 16.26 0.81
C PRO A 246 -15.71 16.29 2.33
N LEU A 247 -16.49 15.60 3.15
CA LEU A 247 -16.41 15.73 4.62
C LEU A 247 -15.07 15.32 5.22
N GLN A 248 -14.42 14.31 4.64
CA GLN A 248 -13.28 13.63 5.26
C GLN A 248 -12.03 13.61 4.38
N ALA A 249 -12.06 14.14 3.16
CA ALA A 249 -10.89 14.18 2.27
C ALA A 249 -10.98 15.35 1.27
N GLU A 250 -9.84 15.90 0.91
CA GLU A 250 -9.72 16.98 -0.08
C GLU A 250 -9.29 16.48 -1.46
N ASP A 251 -8.53 15.38 -1.52
CA ASP A 251 -8.05 14.78 -2.75
C ASP A 251 -8.13 13.24 -2.75
N SER A 252 -7.91 12.63 -3.92
CA SER A 252 -8.03 11.18 -4.10
C SER A 252 -6.98 10.38 -3.34
N ASP A 253 -5.75 10.91 -3.18
CA ASP A 253 -4.67 10.24 -2.45
C ASP A 253 -5.00 10.21 -0.95
N GLU A 254 -5.49 11.32 -0.40
CA GLU A 254 -5.95 11.42 0.97
C GLU A 254 -7.13 10.48 1.22
N MET A 255 -8.10 10.41 0.31
CA MET A 255 -9.28 9.56 0.45
C MET A 255 -8.90 8.07 0.48
N ILE A 256 -8.03 7.62 -0.43
CA ILE A 256 -7.53 6.23 -0.45
C ILE A 256 -6.72 5.93 0.82
N LYS A 257 -5.89 6.87 1.27
CA LYS A 257 -5.11 6.72 2.52
C LYS A 257 -6.04 6.56 3.73
N LYS A 258 -7.04 7.43 3.88
CA LYS A 258 -8.00 7.39 4.99
C LYS A 258 -8.86 6.14 4.98
N MET A 259 -9.21 5.62 3.80
CA MET A 259 -9.88 4.33 3.66
C MET A 259 -8.98 3.19 4.15
N GLY A 260 -7.69 3.23 3.80
CA GLY A 260 -6.68 2.31 4.35
C GLY A 260 -6.59 2.37 5.88
N LEU A 261 -6.59 3.58 6.46
CA LEU A 261 -6.58 3.76 7.92
C LEU A 261 -7.83 3.16 8.59
N ALA A 262 -9.02 3.37 8.02
CA ALA A 262 -10.25 2.78 8.54
C ALA A 262 -10.22 1.24 8.48
N LEU A 263 -9.67 0.68 7.40
CA LEU A 263 -9.45 -0.76 7.28
C LEU A 263 -8.44 -1.28 8.30
N ASP A 264 -7.34 -0.56 8.53
CA ASP A 264 -6.26 -1.00 9.43
C ASP A 264 -6.62 -0.83 10.91
N HIS A 265 -7.49 0.12 11.25
CA HIS A 265 -7.98 0.33 12.62
C HIS A 265 -8.84 -0.83 13.15
N ALA A 266 -9.43 -1.63 12.26
CA ALA A 266 -10.14 -2.85 12.61
C ALA A 266 -9.15 -3.90 13.17
N THR A 267 -8.80 -3.78 14.44
CA THR A 267 -7.72 -4.54 15.06
C THR A 267 -8.08 -5.98 15.37
N GLU A 268 -9.34 -6.40 15.27
CA GLU A 268 -9.72 -7.83 15.37
C GLU A 268 -11.19 -8.16 15.08
N GLU A 269 -12.09 -7.17 14.96
CA GLU A 269 -13.51 -7.41 14.69
C GLU A 269 -13.82 -7.28 13.20
N ILE A 270 -14.42 -8.35 12.65
CA ILE A 270 -15.08 -8.35 11.33
C ILE A 270 -16.21 -7.33 11.42
N GLY A 271 -16.18 -6.31 10.57
CA GLY A 271 -17.12 -5.20 10.69
C GLY A 271 -16.82 -4.07 9.72
N LEU A 272 -17.61 -3.01 9.85
CA LEU A 272 -17.58 -1.84 8.99
C LEU A 272 -17.22 -0.61 9.81
N TYR A 273 -16.18 0.11 9.39
CA TYR A 273 -15.60 1.22 10.14
C TYR A 273 -15.64 2.49 9.30
N VAL A 274 -16.28 3.53 9.83
CA VAL A 274 -16.24 4.86 9.20
C VAL A 274 -14.99 5.56 9.70
N TYR A 275 -14.21 6.13 8.78
CA TYR A 275 -13.03 6.87 9.13
C TYR A 275 -13.35 8.01 10.12
N ASP A 276 -12.48 8.21 11.10
CA ASP A 276 -12.45 9.41 11.93
C ASP A 276 -10.99 9.85 12.19
N ASP A 277 -10.82 11.07 12.72
CA ASP A 277 -9.50 11.63 12.98
C ASP A 277 -8.75 10.88 14.11
N ILE A 278 -9.46 10.16 14.99
CA ILE A 278 -8.86 9.36 16.07
C ILE A 278 -8.08 8.19 15.45
N MET A 279 -8.62 7.55 14.41
CA MET A 279 -7.93 6.48 13.68
C MET A 279 -6.60 6.95 13.08
N GLU A 280 -6.55 8.16 12.52
CA GLU A 280 -5.30 8.71 12.00
C GLU A 280 -4.29 9.01 13.12
N GLN A 281 -4.75 9.57 14.24
CA GLN A 281 -3.88 9.85 15.39
C GLN A 281 -3.27 8.56 15.96
N GLN A 282 -4.06 7.50 16.09
CA GLN A 282 -3.59 6.20 16.56
C GLN A 282 -2.58 5.57 15.61
N SER A 283 -2.84 5.62 14.30
CA SER A 283 -1.90 5.12 13.28
C SER A 283 -0.56 5.87 13.30
N LYS A 284 -0.61 7.21 13.45
CA LYS A 284 0.58 8.04 13.63
C LYS A 284 1.34 7.67 14.93
N SER A 285 0.63 7.54 16.05
CA SER A 285 1.23 7.14 17.33
C SER A 285 1.92 5.79 17.22
N LYS A 286 1.25 4.80 16.62
CA LYS A 286 1.83 3.46 16.37
C LYS A 286 3.09 3.54 15.49
N THR A 287 3.03 4.28 14.38
CA THR A 287 4.18 4.44 13.47
C THR A 287 5.38 5.07 14.18
N GLU A 288 5.14 6.00 15.11
CA GLU A 288 6.18 6.61 15.94
C GLU A 288 6.73 5.62 16.98
N LEU A 289 5.87 4.86 17.66
CA LEU A 289 6.26 3.99 18.78
C LEU A 289 6.94 2.69 18.34
N VAL A 290 6.61 2.12 17.18
CA VAL A 290 7.15 0.83 16.72
C VAL A 290 8.69 0.79 16.70
N PRO A 291 9.40 1.76 16.08
CA PRO A 291 10.86 1.77 16.10
C PRO A 291 11.46 1.81 17.50
N HIS A 292 10.83 2.51 18.45
CA HIS A 292 11.30 2.61 19.83
C HIS A 292 11.03 1.33 20.61
N LEU A 293 9.85 0.74 20.45
CA LEU A 293 9.45 -0.48 21.14
C LEU A 293 10.38 -1.67 20.82
N LEU A 294 10.90 -1.73 19.59
CA LEU A 294 11.88 -2.76 19.16
C LEU A 294 13.20 -2.71 19.94
N TYR A 295 13.56 -1.54 20.49
CA TYR A 295 14.80 -1.33 21.24
C TYR A 295 14.56 -1.02 22.73
N ALA A 296 13.30 -1.01 23.19
CA ALA A 296 12.94 -0.56 24.53
C ALA A 296 13.60 -1.40 25.64
N ILE A 297 13.82 -2.71 25.40
CA ILE A 297 14.57 -3.58 26.33
C ILE A 297 16.04 -3.15 26.40
N GLN A 298 16.70 -2.98 25.25
CA GLN A 298 18.12 -2.64 25.15
C GLN A 298 18.41 -1.23 25.67
N ASN A 299 17.43 -0.33 25.54
CA ASN A 299 17.51 1.05 26.02
C ASN A 299 17.09 1.22 27.49
N GLU A 300 16.77 0.12 28.20
CA GLU A 300 16.33 0.15 29.60
C GLU A 300 15.07 1.03 29.82
N GLU A 301 14.18 1.09 28.84
CA GLU A 301 12.96 1.92 28.90
C GLU A 301 11.81 1.21 29.63
N PHE A 302 11.91 -0.11 29.84
CA PHE A 302 10.93 -0.88 30.59
C PHE A 302 11.24 -0.92 32.08
N SER A 303 10.16 -0.91 32.88
CA SER A 303 10.21 -1.07 34.33
C SER A 303 9.00 -1.85 34.82
N LEU A 304 9.12 -2.48 35.98
CA LEU A 304 8.02 -3.14 36.66
C LEU A 304 7.60 -2.32 37.88
N VAL A 305 6.28 -2.14 38.03
CA VAL A 305 5.69 -1.67 39.28
C VAL A 305 4.83 -2.78 39.86
N TYR A 306 4.71 -2.81 41.19
CA TYR A 306 4.04 -3.89 41.91
C TYR A 306 2.82 -3.35 42.65
N GLN A 307 1.63 -3.80 42.26
CA GLN A 307 0.38 -3.38 42.89
C GLN A 307 -0.06 -4.40 43.94
N PRO A 308 -0.18 -4.02 45.23
CA PRO A 308 -0.64 -4.94 46.27
C PRO A 308 -2.08 -5.42 46.03
N LYS A 309 -2.30 -6.72 46.20
CA LYS A 309 -3.63 -7.34 46.25
C LYS A 309 -3.96 -7.62 47.72
N GLY A 310 -5.09 -7.09 48.21
CA GLY A 310 -5.52 -7.27 49.59
C GLY A 310 -6.45 -8.46 49.75
N ASN A 311 -6.21 -9.33 50.74
CA ASN A 311 -7.15 -10.39 51.10
C ASN A 311 -8.21 -9.85 52.08
N LEU A 312 -9.49 -9.93 51.71
CA LEU A 312 -10.61 -9.48 52.56
C LEU A 312 -10.88 -10.41 53.76
N ASN A 313 -10.41 -11.66 53.70
CA ASN A 313 -10.68 -12.70 54.69
C ASN A 313 -9.64 -12.77 55.81
N GLY A 314 -8.67 -11.84 55.84
CA GLY A 314 -7.68 -11.74 56.92
C GLY A 314 -6.51 -12.73 56.83
N ASP A 315 -6.27 -13.31 55.66
CA ASP A 315 -5.05 -14.08 55.40
C ASP A 315 -3.84 -13.13 55.29
N ASN A 316 -2.73 -13.49 55.93
CA ASN A 316 -1.53 -12.65 55.99
C ASN A 316 -0.64 -12.78 54.74
N THR A 317 -1.08 -13.54 53.73
CA THR A 317 -0.33 -13.71 52.47
C THR A 317 -0.31 -12.38 51.70
N ILE A 318 0.87 -11.76 51.60
CA ILE A 318 1.08 -10.56 50.81
C ILE A 318 1.24 -10.97 49.35
N SER A 319 0.32 -10.54 48.49
CA SER A 319 0.40 -10.75 47.05
C SER A 319 0.44 -9.42 46.30
N VAL A 320 1.12 -9.41 45.16
CA VAL A 320 1.25 -8.24 44.28
C VAL A 320 1.06 -8.64 42.83
N GLU A 321 0.57 -7.73 42.01
CA GLU A 321 0.57 -7.84 40.55
C GLU A 321 1.77 -7.10 39.97
N ALA A 322 2.57 -7.78 39.15
CA ALA A 322 3.65 -7.16 38.39
C ALA A 322 3.10 -6.51 37.14
N LEU A 323 3.20 -5.19 37.07
CA LEU A 323 2.66 -4.39 35.98
C LEU A 323 3.79 -3.73 35.19
N LEU A 324 3.87 -4.05 33.90
CA LEU A 324 4.85 -3.46 33.00
C LEU A 324 4.58 -1.98 32.75
N ARG A 325 5.65 -1.18 32.73
CA ARG A 325 5.64 0.25 32.42
C ARG A 325 6.70 0.54 31.37
N TRP A 326 6.34 1.34 30.38
CA TRP A 326 7.26 1.83 29.37
C TRP A 326 7.47 3.32 29.54
N ASN A 327 8.71 3.71 29.82
CA ASN A 327 9.13 5.10 29.98
C ASN A 327 9.82 5.55 28.69
N HIS A 328 9.05 6.10 27.75
CA HIS A 328 9.56 6.60 26.49
C HIS A 328 10.40 7.88 26.71
N PRO A 329 11.57 8.03 26.05
CA PRO A 329 12.51 9.12 26.32
C PRO A 329 11.92 10.52 26.09
N THR A 330 11.01 10.67 25.13
CA THR A 330 10.40 11.97 24.79
C THR A 330 8.93 12.10 25.18
N ARG A 331 8.21 10.97 25.28
CA ARG A 331 6.75 10.96 25.51
C ARG A 331 6.39 10.63 26.97
N GLY A 332 7.37 10.26 27.80
CA GLY A 332 7.14 9.86 29.17
C GLY A 332 6.47 8.48 29.23
N GLN A 333 5.59 8.28 30.21
CA GLN A 333 4.92 6.99 30.40
C GLN A 333 3.91 6.71 29.29
N ILE A 334 4.12 5.62 28.56
CA ILE A 334 3.19 5.10 27.56
C ILE A 334 2.26 4.07 28.21
N SER A 335 0.98 4.12 27.85
CA SER A 335 -0.04 3.21 28.40
C SER A 335 0.25 1.75 28.03
N PRO A 336 0.19 0.79 28.98
CA PRO A 336 0.26 -0.63 28.68
C PRO A 336 -0.70 -1.09 27.59
N GLY A 337 -1.94 -0.59 27.60
CA GLY A 337 -2.91 -0.92 26.56
C GLY A 337 -2.52 -0.45 25.16
N GLU A 338 -1.69 0.59 25.03
CA GLU A 338 -1.19 1.06 23.74
C GLU A 338 -0.02 0.18 23.26
N PHE A 339 1.04 0.04 24.07
CA PHE A 339 2.25 -0.62 23.59
C PHE A 339 2.18 -2.15 23.62
N ILE A 340 1.35 -2.76 24.48
CA ILE A 340 1.15 -4.22 24.47
C ILE A 340 0.45 -4.64 23.18
N ASN A 341 -0.59 -3.91 22.75
CA ASN A 341 -1.26 -4.16 21.47
C ASN A 341 -0.27 -4.07 20.29
N ILE A 342 0.58 -3.03 20.29
CA ILE A 342 1.61 -2.87 19.24
C ILE A 342 2.61 -4.04 19.30
N ALA A 343 3.08 -4.43 20.49
CA ALA A 343 4.02 -5.54 20.67
C ALA A 343 3.44 -6.88 20.18
N GLU A 344 2.16 -7.13 20.44
CA GLU A 344 1.45 -8.30 19.94
C GLU A 344 1.34 -8.28 18.41
N GLU A 345 0.97 -7.15 17.81
CA GLU A 345 0.82 -7.02 16.36
C GLU A 345 2.14 -7.20 15.60
N ILE A 346 3.26 -6.67 16.12
CA ILE A 346 4.58 -6.81 15.49
C ILE A 346 5.33 -8.08 15.93
N GLY A 347 4.73 -8.88 16.82
CA GLY A 347 5.24 -10.20 17.21
C GLY A 347 6.40 -10.19 18.20
N ILE A 348 6.62 -9.12 18.96
CA ILE A 348 7.71 -9.03 19.96
C ILE A 348 7.23 -9.22 21.40
N ILE A 349 5.93 -9.43 21.62
CA ILE A 349 5.36 -9.59 22.97
C ILE A 349 6.08 -10.69 23.76
N GLY A 350 6.46 -11.80 23.13
CA GLY A 350 7.19 -12.87 23.81
C GLY A 350 8.59 -12.47 24.30
N GLU A 351 9.29 -11.56 23.62
CA GLU A 351 10.56 -11.02 24.11
C GLU A 351 10.35 -10.15 25.35
N ILE A 352 9.29 -9.35 25.36
CA ILE A 352 8.88 -8.54 26.49
C ILE A 352 8.49 -9.44 27.67
N THR A 353 7.68 -10.48 27.43
CA THR A 353 7.26 -11.45 28.45
C THR A 353 8.46 -12.14 29.07
N LYS A 354 9.45 -12.59 28.28
CA LYS A 354 10.71 -13.15 28.81
C LYS A 354 11.47 -12.15 29.68
N TRP A 355 11.53 -10.88 29.28
CA TRP A 355 12.15 -9.83 30.08
C TRP A 355 11.40 -9.61 31.41
N VAL A 356 10.06 -9.60 31.38
CA VAL A 356 9.21 -9.47 32.58
C VAL A 356 9.46 -10.63 33.53
N ILE A 357 9.41 -11.87 33.04
CA ILE A 357 9.62 -13.09 33.83
C ILE A 357 10.97 -13.02 34.56
N LYS A 358 12.06 -12.73 33.85
CA LYS A 358 13.40 -12.60 34.44
C LYS A 358 13.46 -11.55 35.55
N ASN A 359 12.89 -10.37 35.32
CA ASN A 359 12.88 -9.31 36.32
C ASN A 359 12.00 -9.63 37.54
N VAL A 360 10.89 -10.35 37.35
CA VAL A 360 10.03 -10.82 38.45
C VAL A 360 10.75 -11.85 39.31
N ILE A 361 11.46 -12.79 38.69
CA ILE A 361 12.29 -13.77 39.38
C ILE A 361 13.37 -13.07 40.23
N ASP A 362 14.11 -12.15 39.62
CA ASP A 362 15.15 -11.39 40.32
C ASP A 362 14.58 -10.59 41.50
N GLN A 363 13.36 -10.07 41.35
CA GLN A 363 12.68 -9.31 42.40
C GLN A 363 12.16 -10.21 43.53
N GLU A 364 11.61 -11.38 43.21
CA GLU A 364 11.18 -12.40 44.18
C GLU A 364 12.36 -12.83 45.05
N GLU A 365 13.50 -13.15 44.44
CA GLU A 365 14.71 -13.49 45.19
C GLU A 365 15.20 -12.37 46.11
N LYS A 366 15.13 -11.11 45.67
CA LYS A 366 15.49 -9.95 46.49
C LYS A 366 14.57 -9.83 47.71
N TRP A 367 13.28 -10.03 47.53
CA TRP A 367 12.31 -10.02 48.63
C TRP A 367 12.51 -11.19 49.59
N LYS A 368 12.75 -12.40 49.06
CA LYS A 368 13.07 -13.58 49.87
C LYS A 368 14.32 -13.36 50.73
N LYS A 369 15.39 -12.79 50.15
CA LYS A 369 16.62 -12.41 50.88
C LYS A 369 16.39 -11.34 51.94
N ALA A 370 15.39 -10.47 51.74
CA ALA A 370 14.96 -9.47 52.73
C ALA A 370 13.99 -10.03 53.80
N GLY A 371 13.72 -11.34 53.79
CA GLY A 371 12.82 -11.99 54.74
C GLY A 371 11.33 -11.80 54.42
N MET A 372 11.01 -11.38 53.20
CA MET A 372 9.63 -11.22 52.73
C MET A 372 9.27 -12.38 51.80
N SER A 373 8.14 -13.05 52.08
CA SER A 373 7.53 -14.03 51.19
C SER A 373 6.33 -13.37 50.53
N ILE A 374 6.50 -12.94 49.28
CA ILE A 374 5.49 -12.19 48.52
C ILE A 374 5.13 -12.98 47.28
N LYS A 375 3.84 -13.26 47.11
CA LYS A 375 3.32 -13.87 45.89
C LYS A 375 3.23 -12.84 44.77
N ILE A 376 3.74 -13.13 43.58
CA ILE A 376 3.76 -12.22 42.44
C ILE A 376 2.91 -12.79 41.31
N ALA A 377 1.94 -12.01 40.83
CA ALA A 377 1.15 -12.31 39.65
C ALA A 377 1.75 -11.70 38.39
N LEU A 378 1.79 -12.49 37.32
CA LEU A 378 2.30 -12.16 35.99
C LEU A 378 1.15 -12.16 34.97
N ASN A 379 0.99 -11.08 34.22
CA ASN A 379 0.09 -11.05 33.07
C ASN A 379 0.77 -11.67 31.85
N ILE A 380 0.09 -12.59 31.16
CA ILE A 380 0.61 -13.27 29.97
C ILE A 380 -0.32 -13.03 28.77
N SER A 381 0.28 -12.76 27.60
CA SER A 381 -0.47 -12.58 26.35
C SER A 381 -0.95 -13.93 25.81
N PRO A 382 -2.13 -14.00 25.16
CA PRO A 382 -2.54 -15.20 24.44
C PRO A 382 -1.52 -15.66 23.40
N LYS A 383 -0.76 -14.73 22.80
CA LYS A 383 0.27 -15.04 21.80
C LYS A 383 1.52 -15.70 22.39
N ASP A 384 1.72 -15.60 23.70
CA ASP A 384 2.88 -16.22 24.36
C ASP A 384 2.77 -17.75 24.41
N PHE A 385 1.55 -18.30 24.38
CA PHE A 385 1.32 -19.75 24.31
C PHE A 385 1.79 -20.37 23.00
N ASP A 386 1.74 -19.61 21.91
CA ASP A 386 2.27 -20.03 20.61
C ASP A 386 3.79 -19.80 20.50
N ASN A 387 4.40 -19.15 21.50
CA ASN A 387 5.83 -18.86 21.51
C ASN A 387 6.60 -19.91 22.31
N GLN A 388 7.21 -20.86 21.58
CA GLN A 388 7.99 -21.94 22.18
C GLN A 388 9.06 -21.43 23.16
N SER A 389 9.73 -20.30 22.87
CA SER A 389 10.78 -19.78 23.76
C SER A 389 10.25 -19.25 25.10
N VAL A 390 9.00 -18.80 25.15
CA VAL A 390 8.34 -18.41 26.40
C VAL A 390 7.95 -19.67 27.18
N MET A 391 7.41 -20.68 26.50
CA MET A 391 7.04 -21.95 27.12
C MET A 391 8.25 -22.71 27.68
N ASP A 392 9.39 -22.68 26.97
CA ASP A 392 10.65 -23.26 27.43
C ASP A 392 11.13 -22.57 28.72
N LEU A 393 10.97 -21.24 28.82
CA LEU A 393 11.32 -20.48 30.02
C LEU A 393 10.42 -20.85 31.20
N PHE A 394 9.11 -21.02 31.00
CA PHE A 394 8.23 -21.51 32.07
C PHE A 394 8.59 -22.92 32.51
N THR A 395 8.96 -23.80 31.58
CA THR A 395 9.40 -25.17 31.89
C THR A 395 10.67 -25.14 32.75
N GLU A 396 11.66 -24.33 32.38
CA GLU A 396 12.89 -24.13 33.17
C GLU A 396 12.59 -23.65 34.60
N LEU A 397 11.60 -22.77 34.77
CA LEU A 397 11.21 -22.29 36.09
C LEU A 397 10.55 -23.36 36.95
N ILE A 398 9.77 -24.24 36.33
CA ILE A 398 9.08 -25.34 37.01
C ILE A 398 10.08 -26.43 37.43
N GLU A 399 11.07 -26.73 36.59
CA GLU A 399 12.09 -27.74 36.85
C GLU A 399 13.12 -27.32 37.92
N ASN A 400 13.16 -26.04 38.29
CA ASN A 400 14.05 -25.54 39.34
C ASN A 400 13.50 -25.84 40.75
N GLU A 401 13.92 -26.98 41.32
CA GLU A 401 13.47 -27.47 42.64
C GLU A 401 13.76 -26.53 43.83
N GLU A 402 14.65 -25.55 43.68
CA GLU A 402 14.95 -24.57 44.74
C GLU A 402 13.93 -23.42 44.82
N ARG A 403 13.06 -23.29 43.81
CA ARG A 403 12.05 -22.24 43.72
C ARG A 403 10.72 -22.68 44.32
N ASP A 404 10.16 -21.83 45.17
CA ASP A 404 8.80 -22.02 45.68
C ASP A 404 7.79 -21.48 44.65
N LEU A 405 7.30 -22.35 43.78
CA LEU A 405 6.32 -21.99 42.75
C LEU A 405 5.00 -21.46 43.33
N SER A 406 4.70 -21.69 44.62
CA SER A 406 3.50 -21.13 45.25
C SER A 406 3.52 -19.60 45.33
N LEU A 407 4.70 -18.99 45.17
CA LEU A 407 4.91 -17.55 45.13
C LEU A 407 4.76 -16.94 43.73
N LEU A 408 4.51 -17.73 42.70
CA LEU A 408 4.26 -17.25 41.34
C LEU A 408 2.82 -17.53 40.92
N GLU A 409 2.14 -16.53 40.38
CA GLU A 409 0.79 -16.63 39.83
C GLU A 409 0.79 -16.17 38.38
N ILE A 410 0.10 -16.88 37.51
CA ILE A 410 -0.09 -16.48 36.11
C ILE A 410 -1.53 -16.01 35.96
N GLU A 411 -1.69 -14.78 35.48
CA GLU A 411 -2.98 -14.19 35.16
C GLU A 411 -3.21 -14.19 33.65
N LEU A 412 -4.37 -14.74 33.29
CA LEU A 412 -4.85 -14.83 31.92
C LEU A 412 -6.15 -14.06 31.81
N THR A 413 -6.30 -13.33 30.72
CA THR A 413 -7.57 -12.69 30.40
C THR A 413 -8.59 -13.74 29.95
N GLU A 414 -9.89 -13.50 30.19
CA GLU A 414 -10.96 -14.40 29.73
C GLU A 414 -10.89 -14.66 28.22
N ARG A 415 -10.52 -13.63 27.44
CA ARG A 415 -10.33 -13.71 25.99
C ARG A 415 -9.21 -14.68 25.59
N CYS A 416 -8.17 -14.81 26.42
CA CYS A 416 -7.09 -15.78 26.24
C CYS A 416 -7.62 -17.22 26.31
N ILE A 417 -8.44 -17.50 27.33
CA ILE A 417 -8.99 -18.83 27.59
C ILE A 417 -9.94 -19.24 26.45
N LEU A 418 -10.74 -18.31 25.94
CA LEU A 418 -11.71 -18.59 24.87
C LEU A 418 -11.07 -18.84 23.50
N LYS A 419 -9.95 -18.18 23.16
CA LYS A 419 -9.25 -18.39 21.87
C LYS A 419 -8.44 -19.70 21.85
N ASN A 420 -7.91 -20.15 22.98
CA ASN A 420 -6.93 -21.24 23.07
C ASN A 420 -7.32 -22.34 24.09
N GLN A 421 -8.58 -22.80 24.06
CA GLN A 421 -9.10 -23.78 25.05
C GLN A 421 -8.31 -25.09 25.14
N GLU A 422 -7.72 -25.57 24.05
CA GLU A 422 -6.92 -26.82 24.04
C GLU A 422 -5.47 -26.66 24.54
N ILE A 423 -4.93 -25.44 24.56
CA ILE A 423 -3.53 -25.17 24.96
C ILE A 423 -3.44 -24.71 26.42
N VAL A 424 -4.48 -24.03 26.92
CA VAL A 424 -4.52 -23.44 28.27
C VAL A 424 -4.93 -24.46 29.34
N ILE A 425 -5.66 -25.52 28.97
CA ILE A 425 -6.10 -26.61 29.85
C ILE A 425 -5.17 -27.80 29.68
#